data_AF-A0A1H9SLF3-F1
#
_entry.id   AF-A0A1H9SLF3-F1
#
_cell.length_a   1.000
_cell.length_b   1.000
_cell.length_c   1.000
_cell.angle_alpha   90.00
_cell.angle_beta   90.00
_cell.angle_gamma   90.00
#
_symmetry.space_group_name_H-M   'P 1'
#
loop_
_entity.id
_entity.type
_entity.pdbx_description
1 polymer ?
#
loop_
_entity_poly.entity_id
_entity_poly.type
_entity_poly.pdbx_seq_one_letter_code
_entity_poly.pdbx_strand_id
1 'polypeptide(L)'
;MNEKDVSKFINTYQNSFVAKHLSPSGNFYLVPQYKLDYGGAADWAVFDKITGKILGLIECKGEPDLTEFVRGLGQIEQYYYAIQRNKASFTPNAKTLYVADKKVIDKIPHWDLMHFEKADNLVVIDSTALGGTKLPTDEYALYSKKDISRIISVKSNSLKLTGIPFARDIEINEVYMALMALYEDNKNQVFNGGTSNINKLLTSVLTTYGATHPGNARNVGILLRDLALIDDYNVPTAYGLEMLKSKYVDFVKTFIFNYYNDTIVNVVTAMLNIASSKGSDWKNITVTQKEIKDEILRMYNGKPLKNLTDDMAKKSNYIGTCLLILEREIGAITSTKVAGKKHYVFNFLPLKELSMTDEINDGIYKNIPACLKNYMSALGYKDWER
;
A
#
# COMPACT_ATOMS: atom_id res chain seq x y z
N MET A 1 24.40 -6.39 5.62
CA MET A 1 25.47 -5.74 4.82
C MET A 1 25.23 -4.24 4.69
N ASN A 2 26.27 -3.44 4.49
CA ASN A 2 26.10 -2.06 4.02
C ASN A 2 25.98 -2.02 2.49
N GLU A 3 25.59 -0.89 1.92
CA GLU A 3 25.40 -0.72 0.47
C GLU A 3 26.69 -0.96 -0.35
N LYS A 4 27.87 -0.60 0.21
CA LYS A 4 29.16 -0.84 -0.45
C LYS A 4 29.47 -2.32 -0.57
N ASP A 5 29.07 -3.14 0.41
CA ASP A 5 29.26 -4.59 0.36
C ASP A 5 28.41 -5.22 -0.75
N VAL A 6 27.17 -4.75 -0.91
CA VAL A 6 26.25 -5.16 -1.98
C VAL A 6 26.76 -4.73 -3.36
N SER A 7 27.28 -3.51 -3.47
CA SER A 7 27.90 -3.03 -4.71
C SER A 7 29.19 -3.81 -5.05
N LYS A 8 29.99 -4.15 -4.04
CA LYS A 8 31.19 -5.00 -4.20
C LYS A 8 30.83 -6.42 -4.67
N PHE A 9 29.70 -6.96 -4.23
CA PHE A 9 29.18 -8.24 -4.73
C PHE A 9 28.95 -8.18 -6.24
N ILE A 10 28.29 -7.14 -6.76
CA ILE A 10 28.04 -6.99 -8.20
C ILE A 10 29.34 -6.99 -9.01
N ASN A 11 30.34 -6.23 -8.56
CA ASN A 11 31.64 -6.17 -9.24
C ASN A 11 32.38 -7.53 -9.19
N THR A 12 32.30 -8.24 -8.07
CA THR A 12 33.01 -9.51 -7.86
C THR A 12 32.36 -10.66 -8.64
N TYR A 13 31.03 -10.68 -8.72
CA TYR A 13 30.25 -11.77 -9.31
C TYR A 13 29.62 -11.40 -10.65
N GLN A 14 30.11 -10.36 -11.31
CA GLN A 14 29.56 -9.83 -12.55
C GLN A 14 29.28 -10.94 -13.58
N ASN A 15 30.19 -11.87 -13.80
CA ASN A 15 30.06 -12.89 -14.84
C ASN A 15 29.02 -13.97 -14.53
N SER A 16 28.79 -14.34 -13.26
CA SER A 16 27.76 -15.32 -12.90
C SER A 16 26.40 -14.65 -12.68
N PHE A 17 26.39 -13.43 -12.14
CA PHE A 17 25.19 -12.68 -11.81
C PHE A 17 24.60 -11.96 -13.03
N VAL A 18 25.38 -11.10 -13.68
CA VAL A 18 24.92 -10.29 -14.81
C VAL A 18 24.64 -11.17 -16.02
N ALA A 19 25.46 -12.22 -16.25
CA ALA A 19 25.20 -13.11 -17.37
C ALA A 19 23.87 -13.87 -17.21
N LYS A 20 23.56 -14.33 -15.99
CA LYS A 20 22.31 -15.03 -15.70
C LYS A 20 21.08 -14.14 -15.85
N HIS A 21 21.19 -12.84 -15.53
CA HIS A 21 20.01 -11.97 -15.39
C HIS A 21 19.82 -10.94 -16.50
N LEU A 22 20.90 -10.50 -17.15
CA LEU A 22 20.89 -9.41 -18.12
C LEU A 22 21.57 -9.77 -19.45
N SER A 23 22.53 -10.70 -19.45
CA SER A 23 23.32 -11.02 -20.65
C SER A 23 23.75 -12.50 -20.73
N PRO A 24 22.85 -13.42 -21.14
CA PRO A 24 23.15 -14.87 -21.18
C PRO A 24 24.36 -15.25 -22.02
N SER A 25 24.77 -14.40 -22.97
CA SER A 25 25.95 -14.57 -23.82
C SER A 25 27.29 -14.24 -23.13
N GLY A 26 27.27 -13.59 -21.96
CA GLY A 26 28.47 -13.18 -21.23
C GLY A 26 29.22 -11.97 -21.82
N ASN A 27 28.69 -11.35 -22.88
CA ASN A 27 29.34 -10.27 -23.60
C ASN A 27 28.92 -8.89 -23.09
N PHE A 28 29.31 -8.55 -21.87
CA PHE A 28 28.98 -7.26 -21.25
C PHE A 28 30.16 -6.61 -20.54
N TYR A 29 30.02 -5.33 -20.20
CA TYR A 29 30.86 -4.63 -19.22
C TYR A 29 29.98 -3.78 -18.28
N LEU A 30 30.52 -3.52 -17.09
CA LEU A 30 29.86 -2.76 -16.03
C LEU A 30 30.43 -1.35 -15.94
N VAL A 31 29.56 -0.36 -15.73
CA VAL A 31 29.94 1.02 -15.42
C VAL A 31 29.32 1.40 -14.07
N PRO A 32 30.13 1.67 -13.03
CA PRO A 32 29.61 2.12 -11.74
C PRO A 32 29.16 3.58 -11.80
N GLN A 33 28.16 3.93 -10.99
CA GLN A 33 27.68 5.32 -10.81
C GLN A 33 27.35 5.98 -12.16
N TYR A 34 26.65 5.25 -13.01
CA TYR A 34 26.32 5.67 -14.36
C TYR A 34 25.28 6.78 -14.34
N LYS A 35 25.67 7.96 -14.82
CA LYS A 35 24.79 9.13 -14.90
C LYS A 35 23.79 8.97 -16.03
N LEU A 36 22.53 9.26 -15.73
CA LEU A 36 21.43 9.21 -16.68
C LEU A 36 21.16 10.61 -17.24
N ASP A 37 20.74 10.66 -18.51
CA ASP A 37 20.63 11.91 -19.29
C ASP A 37 19.68 12.95 -18.69
N TYR A 38 18.71 12.51 -17.87
CA TYR A 38 17.67 13.36 -17.27
C TYR A 38 17.94 13.71 -15.79
N GLY A 39 19.14 13.44 -15.29
CA GLY A 39 19.52 13.64 -13.90
C GLY A 39 19.26 12.40 -13.04
N GLY A 40 20.23 12.08 -12.17
CA GLY A 40 20.28 10.84 -11.40
C GLY A 40 21.44 9.93 -11.84
N ALA A 41 21.81 8.98 -10.99
CA ALA A 41 22.85 8.01 -11.28
C ALA A 41 22.40 6.63 -10.80
N ALA A 42 22.53 5.63 -11.68
CA ALA A 42 22.38 4.24 -11.30
C ALA A 42 23.66 3.73 -10.65
N ASP A 43 23.55 2.89 -9.63
CA ASP A 43 24.72 2.30 -8.99
C ASP A 43 25.57 1.52 -9.98
N TRP A 44 24.92 0.80 -10.90
CA TRP A 44 25.57 0.17 -12.04
C TRP A 44 24.73 0.27 -13.31
N ALA A 45 25.42 0.48 -14.45
CA ALA A 45 24.88 0.21 -15.78
C ALA A 45 25.62 -0.97 -16.42
N VAL A 46 24.86 -1.85 -17.07
CA VAL A 46 25.36 -2.99 -17.82
C VAL A 46 25.29 -2.68 -19.30
N PHE A 47 26.42 -2.73 -19.99
CA PHE A 47 26.50 -2.48 -21.43
C PHE A 47 26.77 -3.77 -22.19
N ASP A 48 26.09 -3.93 -23.32
CA ASP A 48 26.38 -4.96 -24.30
C ASP A 48 27.66 -4.59 -25.06
N LYS A 49 28.67 -5.47 -25.04
CA LYS A 49 29.96 -5.20 -25.68
C LYS A 49 29.88 -5.11 -27.21
N ILE A 50 28.88 -5.74 -27.82
CA ILE A 50 28.77 -5.87 -29.28
C ILE A 50 28.06 -4.64 -29.87
N THR A 51 26.95 -4.24 -29.24
CA THR A 51 26.08 -3.16 -29.71
C THR A 51 26.39 -1.82 -29.05
N GLY A 52 27.12 -1.81 -27.93
CA GLY A 52 27.37 -0.62 -27.13
C GLY A 52 26.13 -0.08 -26.40
N LYS A 53 25.00 -0.81 -26.46
CA LYS A 53 23.74 -0.41 -25.84
C LYS A 53 23.63 -0.93 -24.41
N ILE A 54 22.81 -0.26 -23.61
CA ILE A 54 22.57 -0.63 -22.22
C ILE A 54 21.62 -1.84 -22.16
N LEU A 55 22.07 -2.90 -21.47
CA LEU A 55 21.33 -4.13 -21.16
C LEU A 55 20.51 -4.01 -19.87
N GLY A 56 20.97 -3.18 -18.94
CA GLY A 56 20.20 -2.92 -17.74
C GLY A 56 20.85 -1.96 -16.77
N LEU A 57 20.04 -1.53 -15.81
CA LEU A 57 20.42 -0.62 -14.73
C LEU A 57 20.19 -1.32 -13.39
N ILE A 58 21.11 -1.15 -12.45
CA ILE A 58 21.06 -1.81 -11.14
C ILE A 58 21.07 -0.76 -10.04
N GLU A 59 20.13 -0.87 -9.10
CA GLU A 59 20.14 -0.15 -7.82
C GLU A 59 20.53 -1.12 -6.71
N CYS A 60 21.48 -0.73 -5.87
CA CYS A 60 21.96 -1.50 -4.74
C CYS A 60 21.50 -0.86 -3.43
N LYS A 61 21.04 -1.67 -2.48
CA LYS A 61 20.77 -1.24 -1.10
C LYS A 61 21.32 -2.25 -0.11
N GLY A 62 21.88 -1.77 0.99
CA GLY A 62 22.44 -2.62 2.05
C GLY A 62 21.33 -3.29 2.86
N GLU A 63 21.22 -2.92 4.14
CA GLU A 63 20.09 -3.30 5.00
C GLU A 63 19.07 -2.16 5.10
N PRO A 64 18.36 -1.81 4.00
CA PRO A 64 17.53 -0.63 3.98
C PRO A 64 16.43 -0.73 5.04
N ASP A 65 16.15 0.39 5.68
CA ASP A 65 14.88 0.57 6.38
C ASP A 65 13.74 0.79 5.37
N LEU A 66 12.52 1.01 5.87
CA LEU A 66 11.35 1.19 5.02
C LEU A 66 11.52 2.39 4.06
N THR A 67 12.05 3.50 4.57
CA THR A 67 12.23 4.74 3.80
C THR A 67 13.26 4.55 2.70
N GLU A 68 14.40 3.91 3.01
CA GLU A 68 15.45 3.62 2.04
C GLU A 68 14.99 2.62 0.98
N PHE A 69 14.14 1.66 1.37
CA PHE A 69 13.54 0.72 0.44
C PHE A 69 12.59 1.42 -0.53
N VAL A 70 11.63 2.21 -0.03
CA VAL A 70 10.68 2.97 -0.87
C VAL A 70 11.42 3.93 -1.80
N ARG A 71 12.47 4.59 -1.31
CA ARG A 71 13.34 5.44 -2.14
C ARG A 71 14.03 4.64 -3.25
N GLY A 72 14.55 3.46 -2.91
CA GLY A 72 15.12 2.52 -3.85
C GLY A 72 14.13 2.05 -4.93
N LEU A 73 12.87 1.82 -4.55
CA LEU A 73 11.80 1.52 -5.50
C LEU A 73 11.56 2.69 -6.46
N GLY A 74 11.46 3.91 -5.95
CA GLY A 74 11.32 5.11 -6.77
C GLY A 74 12.44 5.27 -7.80
N GLN A 75 13.69 4.92 -7.43
CA GLN A 75 14.82 4.94 -8.35
C GLN A 75 14.70 3.89 -9.46
N ILE A 76 14.26 2.68 -9.13
CA ILE A 76 14.01 1.61 -10.12
C ILE A 76 12.92 2.01 -11.11
N GLU A 77 11.85 2.66 -10.65
CA GLU A 77 10.81 3.17 -11.54
C GLU A 77 11.35 4.23 -12.49
N GLN A 78 12.17 5.16 -12.01
CA GLN A 78 12.82 6.17 -12.85
C GLN A 78 13.70 5.51 -13.93
N TYR A 79 14.46 4.47 -13.59
CA TYR A 79 15.27 3.71 -14.55
C TYR A 79 14.39 3.01 -15.60
N TYR A 80 13.26 2.45 -15.18
CA TYR A 80 12.31 1.85 -16.12
C TYR A 80 11.77 2.89 -17.10
N TYR A 81 11.39 4.08 -16.60
CA TYR A 81 10.97 5.19 -17.47
C TYR A 81 12.08 5.63 -18.44
N ALA A 82 13.34 5.65 -18.01
CA ALA A 82 14.48 5.94 -18.89
C ALA A 82 14.59 4.99 -20.07
N ILE A 83 14.48 3.69 -19.79
CA ILE A 83 14.53 2.63 -20.79
C ILE A 83 13.42 2.84 -21.83
N GLN A 84 12.21 3.17 -21.37
CA GLN A 84 11.07 3.39 -22.25
C GLN A 84 11.17 4.67 -23.08
N ARG A 85 11.76 5.74 -22.55
CA ARG A 85 11.89 7.03 -23.24
C ARG A 85 13.07 7.09 -24.20
N ASN A 86 14.18 6.46 -23.86
CA ASN A 86 15.43 6.51 -24.64
C ASN A 86 15.78 5.16 -25.27
N LYS A 87 14.82 4.52 -25.94
CA LYS A 87 14.99 3.18 -26.55
C LYS A 87 16.18 3.05 -27.51
N ALA A 88 16.74 4.16 -27.99
CA ALA A 88 17.93 4.16 -28.83
C ALA A 88 19.18 3.69 -28.05
N SER A 89 19.35 4.15 -26.82
CA SER A 89 20.49 3.85 -25.94
C SER A 89 20.40 2.49 -25.25
N PHE A 90 19.21 1.90 -25.19
CA PHE A 90 18.95 0.62 -24.53
C PHE A 90 18.71 -0.50 -25.53
N THR A 91 19.01 -1.75 -25.13
CA THR A 91 18.59 -2.92 -25.90
C THR A 91 17.07 -3.13 -25.77
N PRO A 92 16.41 -3.79 -26.73
CA PRO A 92 14.95 -4.00 -26.69
C PRO A 92 14.45 -4.73 -25.43
N ASN A 93 15.32 -5.51 -24.79
CA ASN A 93 15.01 -6.31 -23.60
C ASN A 93 15.69 -5.77 -22.34
N ALA A 94 16.08 -4.49 -22.33
CA ALA A 94 16.76 -3.91 -21.19
C ALA A 94 15.90 -3.98 -19.91
N LYS A 95 16.54 -4.30 -18.78
CA LYS A 95 15.87 -4.47 -17.48
C LYS A 95 16.42 -3.54 -16.41
N THR A 96 15.64 -3.34 -15.37
CA THR A 96 16.09 -2.71 -14.13
C THR A 96 16.24 -3.78 -13.06
N LEU A 97 17.28 -3.76 -12.24
CA LEU A 97 17.43 -4.71 -11.14
C LEU A 97 17.56 -3.95 -9.82
N TYR A 98 16.77 -4.33 -8.84
CA TYR A 98 16.93 -3.91 -7.45
C TYR A 98 17.63 -5.00 -6.67
N VAL A 99 18.78 -4.69 -6.08
CA VAL A 99 19.62 -5.66 -5.37
C VAL A 99 19.73 -5.24 -3.91
N ALA A 100 19.24 -6.06 -2.99
CA ALA A 100 19.26 -5.76 -1.57
C ALA A 100 19.67 -6.94 -0.68
N ASP A 101 20.11 -6.67 0.55
CA ASP A 101 20.35 -7.69 1.57
C ASP A 101 19.04 -8.41 1.96
N LYS A 102 19.10 -9.71 2.24
CA LYS A 102 17.95 -10.54 2.68
C LYS A 102 17.17 -9.97 3.86
N LYS A 103 17.83 -9.24 4.75
CA LYS A 103 17.16 -8.56 5.86
C LYS A 103 16.09 -7.56 5.41
N VAL A 104 16.13 -7.11 4.15
CA VAL A 104 15.07 -6.30 3.52
C VAL A 104 13.70 -6.99 3.64
N ILE A 105 13.65 -8.31 3.42
CA ILE A 105 12.42 -9.12 3.51
C ILE A 105 11.90 -9.18 4.95
N ASP A 106 12.77 -9.05 5.94
CA ASP A 106 12.40 -9.09 7.37
C ASP A 106 11.88 -7.74 7.87
N LYS A 107 12.32 -6.63 7.27
CA LYS A 107 12.04 -5.28 7.76
C LYS A 107 10.85 -4.59 7.08
N ILE A 108 10.53 -4.96 5.84
CA ILE A 108 9.53 -4.23 5.04
C ILE A 108 8.12 -4.82 5.21
N PRO A 109 7.09 -3.99 5.37
CA PRO A 109 5.69 -4.43 5.38
C PRO A 109 5.29 -5.18 4.11
N HIS A 110 4.40 -6.16 4.26
CA HIS A 110 3.96 -7.06 3.17
C HIS A 110 3.36 -6.35 1.95
N TRP A 111 2.77 -5.16 2.14
CA TRP A 111 2.08 -4.42 1.10
C TRP A 111 3.03 -3.67 0.16
N ASP A 112 4.15 -3.16 0.66
CA ASP A 112 5.19 -2.47 -0.14
C ASP A 112 5.85 -3.43 -1.14
N LEU A 113 5.97 -4.71 -0.78
CA LEU A 113 6.48 -5.76 -1.67
C LEU A 113 5.47 -6.21 -2.72
N MET A 114 4.16 -5.99 -2.49
CA MET A 114 3.08 -6.34 -3.42
C MET A 114 2.82 -5.26 -4.48
N HIS A 115 3.07 -3.98 -4.17
CA HIS A 115 3.05 -2.86 -5.15
C HIS A 115 4.21 -2.93 -6.14
N PHE A 116 5.12 -3.89 -5.95
CA PHE A 116 6.14 -4.27 -6.90
C PHE A 116 5.48 -5.03 -8.10
N GLU A 117 4.56 -4.40 -8.83
CA GLU A 117 3.90 -5.01 -10.00
C GLU A 117 4.90 -5.38 -11.12
N LYS A 118 6.11 -4.80 -11.09
CA LYS A 118 7.24 -5.09 -11.99
C LYS A 118 8.23 -6.11 -11.39
N ALA A 119 7.72 -7.15 -10.73
CA ALA A 119 8.45 -8.15 -9.95
C ALA A 119 9.44 -9.08 -10.67
N ASP A 120 9.83 -8.80 -11.90
CA ASP A 120 10.87 -9.56 -12.61
C ASP A 120 12.30 -9.16 -12.18
N ASN A 121 12.42 -8.23 -11.23
CA ASN A 121 13.56 -7.34 -11.10
C ASN A 121 14.14 -7.23 -9.66
N LEU A 122 13.56 -7.90 -8.67
CA LEU A 122 14.08 -7.90 -7.29
C LEU A 122 15.04 -9.08 -7.07
N VAL A 123 16.28 -8.76 -6.74
CA VAL A 123 17.32 -9.71 -6.36
C VAL A 123 17.66 -9.50 -4.90
N VAL A 124 17.69 -10.57 -4.13
CA VAL A 124 18.02 -10.51 -2.71
C VAL A 124 19.25 -11.36 -2.42
N ILE A 125 20.23 -10.75 -1.76
CA ILE A 125 21.50 -11.36 -1.41
C ILE A 125 21.47 -11.73 0.08
N ASP A 126 21.71 -13.00 0.41
CA ASP A 126 21.85 -13.42 1.80
C ASP A 126 23.24 -13.04 2.34
N SER A 127 23.28 -12.08 3.26
CA SER A 127 24.53 -11.63 3.87
C SER A 127 25.14 -12.61 4.87
N THR A 128 24.34 -13.55 5.39
CA THR A 128 24.84 -14.54 6.36
C THR A 128 25.73 -15.59 5.69
N ALA A 129 25.59 -15.79 4.37
CA ALA A 129 26.46 -16.65 3.57
C ALA A 129 27.86 -16.03 3.29
N LEU A 130 28.04 -14.72 3.50
CA LEU A 130 29.29 -13.99 3.22
C LEU A 130 30.33 -14.07 4.36
N GLY A 131 29.97 -14.67 5.50
CA GLY A 131 30.84 -14.77 6.69
C GLY A 131 31.90 -15.88 6.64
N GLY A 132 31.95 -16.69 5.58
CA GLY A 132 32.93 -17.76 5.40
C GLY A 132 33.73 -17.57 4.12
N THR A 133 35.03 -17.85 4.16
CA THR A 133 36.03 -17.69 3.08
C THR A 133 35.79 -18.54 1.82
N LYS A 134 34.61 -19.10 1.62
CA LYS A 134 34.14 -19.68 0.37
C LYS A 134 32.67 -19.34 0.20
N LEU A 135 32.37 -18.49 -0.77
CA LEU A 135 31.00 -18.28 -1.24
C LEU A 135 30.65 -19.40 -2.23
N PRO A 136 29.64 -20.24 -1.94
CA PRO A 136 29.20 -21.25 -2.89
C PRO A 136 28.62 -20.54 -4.11
N THR A 137 28.89 -21.08 -5.28
CA THR A 137 28.38 -20.63 -6.58
C THR A 137 26.85 -20.65 -6.70
N ASP A 138 26.13 -21.05 -5.65
CA ASP A 138 24.71 -21.45 -5.69
C ASP A 138 23.79 -20.80 -4.64
N GLU A 139 24.22 -19.80 -3.86
CA GLU A 139 23.43 -19.28 -2.70
C GLU A 139 23.03 -17.78 -2.76
N TYR A 140 22.62 -17.25 -3.92
CA TYR A 140 21.77 -16.06 -3.93
C TYR A 140 20.34 -16.46 -4.32
N ALA A 141 19.39 -16.21 -3.43
CA ALA A 141 18.00 -16.56 -3.65
C ALA A 141 17.35 -15.51 -4.55
N LEU A 142 17.06 -15.91 -5.79
CA LEU A 142 16.18 -15.13 -6.64
C LEU A 142 14.77 -15.31 -6.12
N TYR A 143 14.15 -14.21 -5.69
CA TYR A 143 12.75 -14.26 -5.34
C TYR A 143 11.93 -13.75 -6.52
N SER A 144 11.38 -14.69 -7.29
CA SER A 144 10.32 -14.35 -8.25
C SER A 144 9.10 -13.82 -7.49
N LYS A 145 8.17 -13.16 -8.18
CA LYS A 145 6.85 -12.80 -7.61
C LYS A 145 6.23 -13.96 -6.82
N LYS A 146 6.30 -15.19 -7.37
CA LYS A 146 5.78 -16.41 -6.76
C LYS A 146 6.54 -16.82 -5.50
N ASP A 147 7.86 -16.63 -5.46
CA ASP A 147 8.67 -16.94 -4.30
C ASP A 147 8.50 -15.91 -3.18
N ILE A 148 8.37 -14.62 -3.53
CA ILE A 148 7.99 -13.56 -2.61
C ILE A 148 6.62 -13.89 -2.00
N SER A 149 5.62 -14.20 -2.84
CA SER A 149 4.30 -14.62 -2.36
C SER A 149 4.34 -15.87 -1.48
N ARG A 150 5.19 -16.85 -1.79
CA ARG A 150 5.36 -18.08 -0.99
C ARG A 150 6.09 -17.85 0.34
N ILE A 151 7.08 -16.97 0.36
CA ILE A 151 7.81 -16.62 1.59
C ILE A 151 6.94 -15.76 2.49
N ILE A 152 6.15 -14.86 1.88
CA ILE A 152 5.09 -14.12 2.57
C ILE A 152 4.06 -15.09 3.16
N SER A 153 3.63 -16.11 2.40
CA SER A 153 2.67 -17.10 2.91
C SER A 153 3.25 -17.98 4.02
N VAL A 154 4.55 -18.27 4.03
CA VAL A 154 5.23 -19.08 5.06
C VAL A 154 5.63 -18.26 6.30
N LYS A 155 6.01 -16.98 6.15
CA LYS A 155 6.29 -16.04 7.27
C LYS A 155 5.04 -15.45 7.91
N SER A 156 3.86 -15.67 7.33
CA SER A 156 2.54 -15.33 7.90
C SER A 156 2.24 -15.94 9.27
N ASN A 157 3.17 -16.69 9.86
CA ASN A 157 3.11 -17.11 11.25
C ASN A 157 3.14 -15.96 12.27
N SER A 158 3.29 -14.70 11.87
CA SER A 158 2.87 -13.51 12.63
C SER A 158 2.05 -12.59 11.71
N LEU A 159 0.74 -12.59 11.91
CA LEU A 159 -0.21 -12.23 10.88
C LEU A 159 -0.66 -10.77 11.07
N LYS A 160 -0.30 -9.89 10.12
CA LYS A 160 -0.66 -8.46 10.15
C LYS A 160 -2.00 -8.29 9.45
N LEU A 161 -2.97 -7.65 10.12
CA LEU A 161 -4.34 -7.50 9.58
C LEU A 161 -4.61 -6.15 8.88
N THR A 162 -3.73 -5.15 9.03
CA THR A 162 -3.71 -3.95 8.19
C THR A 162 -2.29 -3.42 7.99
N GLY A 163 -2.06 -2.81 6.81
CA GLY A 163 -0.83 -2.08 6.48
C GLY A 163 -0.79 -0.63 6.98
N ILE A 164 -1.93 -0.04 7.37
CA ILE A 164 -2.00 1.37 7.77
C ILE A 164 -2.00 1.52 9.30
N PRO A 165 -0.92 2.01 9.92
CA PRO A 165 -1.01 2.61 11.25
C PRO A 165 -1.88 3.88 11.17
N PHE A 166 -2.81 4.06 12.11
CA PHE A 166 -3.67 5.26 12.29
C PHE A 166 -4.96 5.42 11.45
N ALA A 167 -5.37 4.41 10.67
CA ALA A 167 -6.72 4.34 10.09
C ALA A 167 -7.80 3.98 11.15
N ARG A 168 -7.94 4.81 12.19
CA ARG A 168 -8.90 4.62 13.29
C ARG A 168 -9.93 5.74 13.30
N ASP A 169 -11.21 5.35 13.35
CA ASP A 169 -12.35 6.26 13.49
C ASP A 169 -12.46 7.29 12.33
N ILE A 170 -11.91 6.95 11.16
CA ILE A 170 -11.94 7.76 9.93
C ILE A 170 -12.94 7.13 8.96
N GLU A 171 -13.79 7.97 8.37
CA GLU A 171 -14.60 7.59 7.21
C GLU A 171 -13.89 7.98 5.91
N ILE A 172 -14.07 7.22 4.83
CA ILE A 172 -13.30 7.39 3.59
C ILE A 172 -13.71 8.69 2.88
N ASN A 173 -14.99 9.10 3.00
CA ASN A 173 -15.45 10.41 2.56
C ASN A 173 -14.67 11.56 3.22
N GLU A 174 -14.32 11.46 4.50
CA GLU A 174 -13.56 12.49 5.21
C GLU A 174 -12.16 12.66 4.63
N VAL A 175 -11.54 11.55 4.22
CA VAL A 175 -10.24 11.53 3.53
C VAL A 175 -10.35 12.20 2.16
N TYR A 176 -11.40 11.87 1.39
CA TYR A 176 -11.65 12.48 0.09
C TYR A 176 -11.89 14.00 0.21
N MET A 177 -12.76 14.42 1.13
CA MET A 177 -13.05 15.83 1.39
C MET A 177 -11.79 16.59 1.80
N ALA A 178 -10.96 16.00 2.67
CA ALA A 178 -9.72 16.62 3.13
C ALA A 178 -8.69 16.77 2.00
N LEU A 179 -8.51 15.74 1.17
CA LEU A 179 -7.61 15.80 0.03
C LEU A 179 -8.07 16.85 -0.99
N MET A 180 -9.38 16.92 -1.26
CA MET A 180 -9.97 17.94 -2.14
C MET A 180 -9.84 19.35 -1.56
N ALA A 181 -10.02 19.52 -0.25
CA ALA A 181 -9.80 20.81 0.43
C ALA A 181 -8.38 21.32 0.24
N LEU A 182 -7.38 20.45 0.43
CA LEU A 182 -5.98 20.79 0.21
C LEU A 182 -5.71 21.11 -1.27
N TYR A 183 -6.31 20.38 -2.20
CA TYR A 183 -6.18 20.68 -3.62
C TYR A 183 -6.73 22.05 -4.00
N GLU A 184 -7.95 22.38 -3.58
CA GLU A 184 -8.57 23.69 -3.86
C GLU A 184 -7.82 24.85 -3.21
N ASP A 185 -7.34 24.64 -1.99
CA ASP A 185 -6.53 25.61 -1.27
C ASP A 185 -5.20 25.92 -1.99
N ASN A 186 -4.51 24.87 -2.46
CA ASN A 186 -3.28 25.00 -3.24
C ASN A 186 -3.50 25.66 -4.62
N LYS A 187 -4.59 25.31 -5.31
CA LYS A 187 -4.93 25.84 -6.63
C LYS A 187 -5.17 27.35 -6.61
N ASN A 188 -5.76 27.87 -5.54
CA ASN A 188 -6.08 29.29 -5.41
C ASN A 188 -4.89 30.15 -4.93
N GLN A 189 -3.68 29.57 -4.80
CA GLN A 189 -2.45 30.23 -4.30
C GLN A 189 -2.64 31.03 -2.99
N VAL A 190 -3.62 30.66 -2.17
CA VAL A 190 -3.86 31.34 -0.89
C VAL A 190 -2.67 31.15 0.05
N PHE A 191 -1.85 30.10 -0.18
CA PHE A 191 -0.65 29.81 0.59
C PHE A 191 0.61 29.88 -0.26
N ASN A 192 1.17 31.09 -0.35
CA ASN A 192 2.60 31.27 -0.59
C ASN A 192 3.35 30.69 0.61
N GLY A 193 3.83 29.45 0.49
CA GLY A 193 4.87 28.83 1.31
C GLY A 193 4.85 29.19 2.80
N GLY A 194 4.14 28.40 3.61
CA GLY A 194 4.34 28.45 5.06
C GLY A 194 3.10 28.06 5.86
N THR A 195 3.18 26.90 6.53
CA THR A 195 2.66 26.70 7.90
C THR A 195 1.22 27.11 8.20
N SER A 196 0.31 27.07 7.22
CA SER A 196 -1.11 27.09 7.55
C SER A 196 -1.43 25.82 8.33
N ASN A 197 -2.17 25.98 9.44
CA ASN A 197 -2.48 24.87 10.32
C ASN A 197 -3.47 23.96 9.57
N ILE A 198 -2.97 22.95 8.84
CA ILE A 198 -3.75 21.93 8.12
C ILE A 198 -4.95 21.46 8.95
N ASN A 199 -4.78 21.27 10.25
CA ASN A 199 -5.87 20.85 11.12
C ASN A 199 -7.01 21.89 11.17
N LYS A 200 -6.72 23.20 11.16
CA LYS A 200 -7.77 24.23 11.11
C LYS A 200 -8.54 24.18 9.79
N LEU A 201 -7.85 24.06 8.66
CA LEU A 201 -8.49 23.95 7.35
C LEU A 201 -9.39 22.72 7.30
N LEU A 202 -8.83 21.56 7.63
CA LEU A 202 -9.55 20.29 7.60
C LEU A 202 -10.70 20.27 8.60
N THR A 203 -10.50 20.72 9.83
CA THR A 203 -11.59 20.86 10.82
C THR A 203 -12.69 21.79 10.32
N SER A 204 -12.32 22.91 9.69
CA SER A 204 -13.30 23.85 9.14
C SER A 204 -14.15 23.20 8.06
N VAL A 205 -13.54 22.55 7.07
CA VAL A 205 -14.28 21.86 5.99
C VAL A 205 -15.16 20.75 6.54
N LEU A 206 -14.59 19.84 7.34
CA LEU A 206 -15.34 18.71 7.90
C LEU A 206 -16.50 19.18 8.79
N THR A 207 -16.31 20.24 9.58
CA THR A 207 -17.37 20.80 10.44
C THR A 207 -18.45 21.49 9.61
N THR A 208 -18.05 22.33 8.64
CA THR A 208 -18.97 23.15 7.83
C THR A 208 -19.95 22.28 7.05
N TYR A 209 -19.48 21.17 6.50
CA TYR A 209 -20.30 20.28 5.71
C TYR A 209 -20.92 19.13 6.51
N GLY A 210 -20.70 19.08 7.83
CA GLY A 210 -21.32 18.09 8.70
C GLY A 210 -20.81 16.67 8.46
N ALA A 211 -19.49 16.50 8.30
CA ALA A 211 -18.87 15.19 8.37
C ALA A 211 -19.17 14.51 9.72
N THR A 212 -19.16 13.18 9.75
CA THR A 212 -19.56 12.43 10.94
C THR A 212 -18.61 12.63 12.12
N HIS A 213 -17.30 12.75 11.85
CA HIS A 213 -16.25 12.90 12.86
C HIS A 213 -15.40 14.14 12.57
N PRO A 214 -15.96 15.36 12.66
CA PRO A 214 -15.27 16.58 12.24
C PRO A 214 -14.06 16.93 13.14
N GLY A 215 -14.04 16.41 14.37
CA GLY A 215 -12.90 16.50 15.29
C GLY A 215 -11.71 15.61 14.90
N ASN A 216 -11.85 14.74 13.90
CA ASN A 216 -10.83 13.76 13.52
C ASN A 216 -9.86 14.26 12.43
N ALA A 217 -9.92 15.55 12.09
CA ALA A 217 -9.09 16.21 11.08
C ALA A 217 -7.59 15.89 11.20
N ARG A 218 -7.06 15.79 12.43
CA ARG A 218 -5.67 15.42 12.67
C ARG A 218 -5.34 14.02 12.17
N ASN A 219 -6.19 13.04 12.47
CA ASN A 219 -5.94 11.66 12.07
C ASN A 219 -6.12 11.50 10.55
N VAL A 220 -7.06 12.23 9.96
CA VAL A 220 -7.19 12.33 8.49
C VAL A 220 -5.93 12.92 7.86
N GLY A 221 -5.39 14.00 8.41
CA GLY A 221 -4.13 14.61 7.92
C GLY A 221 -2.92 13.68 8.04
N ILE A 222 -2.81 12.94 9.15
CA ILE A 222 -1.77 11.90 9.32
C ILE A 222 -1.95 10.81 8.26
N LEU A 223 -3.17 10.31 8.07
CA LEU A 223 -3.47 9.27 7.08
C LEU A 223 -3.11 9.70 5.65
N LEU A 224 -3.46 10.93 5.27
CA LEU A 224 -3.11 11.48 3.95
C LEU A 224 -1.59 11.49 3.72
N ARG A 225 -0.81 11.82 4.75
CA ARG A 225 0.65 11.84 4.69
C ARG A 225 1.25 10.43 4.68
N ASP A 226 0.75 9.54 5.53
CA ASP A 226 1.19 8.13 5.62
C ASP A 226 0.94 7.38 4.31
N LEU A 227 -0.11 7.77 3.56
CA LEU A 227 -0.43 7.23 2.25
C LEU A 227 0.25 7.96 1.08
N ALA A 228 1.14 8.91 1.38
CA ALA A 228 1.81 9.76 0.39
C ALA A 228 0.84 10.47 -0.58
N LEU A 229 -0.39 10.74 -0.15
CA LEU A 229 -1.37 11.51 -0.92
C LEU A 229 -1.06 13.01 -0.84
N ILE A 230 -0.38 13.43 0.22
CA ILE A 230 0.16 14.78 0.40
C ILE A 230 1.64 14.71 0.76
N ASP A 231 2.40 15.75 0.40
CA ASP A 231 3.81 15.88 0.71
C ASP A 231 4.05 16.51 2.09
N ASP A 232 5.32 16.78 2.40
CA ASP A 232 5.68 17.37 3.68
C ASP A 232 5.15 18.80 3.90
N TYR A 233 4.82 19.48 2.80
CA TYR A 233 4.24 20.82 2.76
C TYR A 233 2.71 20.79 2.74
N ASN A 234 2.09 19.61 2.90
CA ASN A 234 0.64 19.38 2.82
C ASN A 234 0.05 19.67 1.43
N VAL A 235 0.87 19.56 0.38
CA VAL A 235 0.44 19.70 -1.01
C VAL A 235 0.10 18.33 -1.56
N PRO A 236 -1.02 18.15 -2.28
CA PRO A 236 -1.31 16.89 -2.96
C PRO A 236 -0.14 16.44 -3.85
N THR A 237 0.32 15.20 -3.68
CA THR A 237 1.35 14.60 -4.52
C THR A 237 0.79 14.24 -5.90
N ALA A 238 1.64 13.79 -6.83
CA ALA A 238 1.16 13.25 -8.11
C ALA A 238 0.14 12.11 -7.91
N TYR A 239 0.39 11.23 -6.93
CA TYR A 239 -0.53 10.14 -6.57
C TYR A 239 -1.83 10.67 -5.93
N GLY A 240 -1.74 11.64 -5.01
CA GLY A 240 -2.92 12.30 -4.46
C GLY A 240 -3.80 12.97 -5.53
N LEU A 241 -3.18 13.64 -6.50
CA LEU A 241 -3.88 14.24 -7.64
C LEU A 241 -4.51 13.19 -8.57
N GLU A 242 -3.85 12.06 -8.79
CA GLU A 242 -4.43 10.94 -9.54
C GLU A 242 -5.67 10.38 -8.83
N MET A 243 -5.59 10.19 -7.51
CA MET A 243 -6.72 9.77 -6.69
C MET A 243 -7.89 10.76 -6.77
N LEU A 244 -7.65 12.07 -6.78
CA LEU A 244 -8.71 13.08 -6.93
C LEU A 244 -9.34 13.13 -8.33
N LYS A 245 -8.60 12.73 -9.38
CA LYS A 245 -9.16 12.63 -10.75
C LYS A 245 -10.11 11.46 -10.90
N SER A 246 -9.99 10.44 -10.05
CA SER A 246 -10.91 9.31 -10.03
C SER A 246 -12.28 9.74 -9.51
N LYS A 247 -13.32 9.00 -9.92
CA LYS A 247 -14.67 9.15 -9.40
C LYS A 247 -14.69 8.71 -7.93
N TYR A 248 -15.59 9.26 -7.13
CA TYR A 248 -15.64 8.94 -5.71
C TYR A 248 -15.80 7.44 -5.44
N VAL A 249 -16.63 6.75 -6.24
CA VAL A 249 -16.76 5.29 -6.15
C VAL A 249 -15.41 4.59 -6.33
N ASP A 250 -14.61 5.01 -7.31
CA ASP A 250 -13.28 4.42 -7.55
C ASP A 250 -12.26 4.81 -6.48
N PHE A 251 -12.35 6.02 -5.94
CA PHE A 251 -11.54 6.43 -4.78
C PHE A 251 -11.80 5.51 -3.57
N VAL A 252 -13.08 5.32 -3.21
CA VAL A 252 -13.47 4.46 -2.08
C VAL A 252 -13.03 3.02 -2.30
N LYS A 253 -13.20 2.51 -3.52
CA LYS A 253 -12.71 1.19 -3.91
C LYS A 253 -11.22 1.07 -3.68
N THR A 254 -10.42 1.96 -4.25
CA THR A 254 -8.96 1.94 -4.10
C THR A 254 -8.58 1.91 -2.62
N PHE A 255 -9.27 2.68 -1.78
CA PHE A 255 -9.05 2.63 -0.34
C PHE A 255 -9.38 1.27 0.28
N ILE A 256 -10.56 0.73 -0.03
CA ILE A 256 -11.00 -0.57 0.47
C ILE A 256 -10.01 -1.66 0.06
N PHE A 257 -9.68 -1.75 -1.23
CA PHE A 257 -8.82 -2.78 -1.79
C PHE A 257 -7.40 -2.72 -1.27
N ASN A 258 -6.79 -1.54 -1.33
CA ASN A 258 -5.37 -1.41 -1.08
C ASN A 258 -5.07 -1.37 0.42
N TYR A 259 -6.05 -0.98 1.25
CA TYR A 259 -5.79 -0.66 2.64
C TYR A 259 -6.67 -1.40 3.67
N TYR A 260 -7.91 -1.74 3.33
CA TYR A 260 -8.85 -2.35 4.29
C TYR A 260 -9.24 -3.80 3.96
N ASN A 261 -8.90 -4.32 2.77
CA ASN A 261 -9.34 -5.63 2.28
C ASN A 261 -9.12 -6.74 3.30
N ASP A 262 -7.88 -6.90 3.77
CA ASP A 262 -7.54 -7.97 4.71
C ASP A 262 -8.35 -7.88 6.00
N THR A 263 -8.54 -6.68 6.54
CA THR A 263 -9.36 -6.50 7.74
C THR A 263 -10.83 -6.77 7.48
N ILE A 264 -11.38 -6.29 6.35
CA ILE A 264 -12.77 -6.52 5.97
C ILE A 264 -13.03 -8.01 5.81
N VAL A 265 -12.20 -8.72 5.05
CA VAL A 265 -12.31 -10.17 4.84
C VAL A 265 -12.28 -10.89 6.18
N ASN A 266 -11.37 -10.54 7.08
CA ASN A 266 -11.25 -11.20 8.37
C ASN A 266 -12.43 -10.91 9.31
N VAL A 267 -12.90 -9.65 9.37
CA VAL A 267 -14.07 -9.28 10.17
C VAL A 267 -15.32 -10.00 9.66
N VAL A 268 -15.57 -9.99 8.35
CA VAL A 268 -16.75 -10.63 7.77
C VAL A 268 -16.67 -12.15 7.94
N THR A 269 -15.51 -12.76 7.69
CA THR A 269 -15.31 -14.20 7.91
C THR A 269 -15.56 -14.58 9.38
N ALA A 270 -15.05 -13.80 10.33
CA ALA A 270 -15.30 -14.03 11.74
C ALA A 270 -16.79 -13.92 12.10
N MET A 271 -17.50 -12.92 11.56
CA MET A 271 -18.95 -12.79 11.76
C MET A 271 -19.69 -14.03 11.23
N LEU A 272 -19.33 -14.53 10.05
CA LEU A 272 -19.94 -15.74 9.47
C LEU A 272 -19.67 -17.00 10.29
N ASN A 273 -18.43 -17.18 10.78
CA ASN A 273 -18.11 -18.30 11.66
C ASN A 273 -18.92 -18.25 12.96
N ILE A 274 -19.10 -17.05 13.52
CA ILE A 274 -19.92 -16.84 14.72
C ILE A 274 -21.39 -17.16 14.45
N ALA A 275 -21.94 -16.74 13.30
CA ALA A 275 -23.31 -17.10 12.92
C ALA A 275 -23.46 -18.62 12.75
N SER A 276 -22.54 -19.25 12.03
CA SER A 276 -22.54 -20.71 11.82
C SER A 276 -22.48 -21.48 13.14
N SER A 277 -21.61 -21.08 14.08
CA SER A 277 -21.48 -21.73 15.39
C SER A 277 -22.71 -21.55 16.28
N LYS A 278 -23.46 -20.47 16.10
CA LYS A 278 -24.73 -20.19 16.80
C LYS A 278 -25.96 -20.78 16.09
N GLY A 279 -25.78 -21.49 14.97
CA GLY A 279 -26.89 -21.97 14.14
C GLY A 279 -27.77 -20.84 13.60
N SER A 280 -27.21 -19.63 13.47
CA SER A 280 -27.91 -18.43 12.99
C SER A 280 -27.77 -18.31 11.47
N ASP A 281 -28.77 -17.69 10.84
CA ASP A 281 -28.70 -17.31 9.43
C ASP A 281 -27.57 -16.28 9.21
N TRP A 282 -26.81 -16.43 8.12
CA TRP A 282 -25.69 -15.56 7.78
C TRP A 282 -26.14 -14.12 7.52
N LYS A 283 -27.41 -13.92 7.11
CA LYS A 283 -27.95 -12.56 6.93
C LYS A 283 -28.21 -11.85 8.24
N ASN A 284 -28.35 -12.55 9.36
CA ASN A 284 -28.86 -11.99 10.62
C ASN A 284 -27.96 -12.37 11.79
N ILE A 285 -26.96 -11.52 12.07
CA ILE A 285 -25.87 -11.85 13.00
C ILE A 285 -25.89 -10.92 14.21
N THR A 286 -26.16 -11.47 15.40
CA THR A 286 -26.02 -10.75 16.67
C THR A 286 -24.66 -11.03 17.31
N VAL A 287 -23.79 -10.01 17.34
CA VAL A 287 -22.39 -10.17 17.75
C VAL A 287 -21.79 -8.89 18.34
N THR A 288 -20.89 -9.04 19.30
CA THR A 288 -20.08 -7.95 19.86
C THR A 288 -18.73 -7.84 19.16
N GLN A 289 -18.11 -6.65 19.17
CA GLN A 289 -16.73 -6.49 18.64
C GLN A 289 -15.71 -7.40 19.35
N LYS A 290 -15.95 -7.72 20.63
CA LYS A 290 -15.13 -8.67 21.37
C LYS A 290 -15.23 -10.08 20.78
N GLU A 291 -16.45 -10.56 20.52
CA GLU A 291 -16.66 -11.88 19.88
C GLU A 291 -15.99 -11.93 18.49
N ILE A 292 -16.08 -10.86 17.70
CA ILE A 292 -15.37 -10.78 16.41
C ILE A 292 -13.85 -10.87 16.61
N LYS A 293 -13.30 -10.09 17.56
CA LYS A 293 -11.86 -10.12 17.88
C LYS A 293 -11.40 -11.52 18.29
N ASP A 294 -12.13 -12.14 19.22
CA ASP A 294 -11.80 -13.46 19.77
C ASP A 294 -11.85 -14.52 18.66
N GLU A 295 -12.82 -14.44 17.75
CA GLU A 295 -12.91 -15.33 16.60
C GLU A 295 -11.78 -15.12 15.59
N ILE A 296 -11.41 -13.87 15.28
CA ILE A 296 -10.25 -13.59 14.42
C ILE A 296 -8.98 -14.16 15.08
N LEU A 297 -8.76 -13.95 16.38
CA LEU A 297 -7.62 -14.55 17.08
C LEU A 297 -7.64 -16.08 17.00
N ARG A 298 -8.82 -16.70 17.11
CA ARG A 298 -8.98 -18.15 16.95
C ARG A 298 -8.62 -18.63 15.55
N MET A 299 -9.05 -17.93 14.49
CA MET A 299 -8.68 -18.21 13.10
C MET A 299 -7.16 -18.27 12.89
N TYR A 300 -6.41 -17.55 13.74
CA TYR A 300 -4.95 -17.47 13.71
C TYR A 300 -4.26 -18.15 14.90
N ASN A 301 -4.89 -19.17 15.49
CA ASN A 301 -4.32 -19.97 16.57
C ASN A 301 -3.84 -19.15 17.78
N GLY A 302 -4.58 -18.08 18.10
CA GLY A 302 -4.30 -17.20 19.25
C GLY A 302 -3.08 -16.29 19.08
N LYS A 303 -2.48 -16.24 17.89
CA LYS A 303 -1.30 -15.40 17.64
C LYS A 303 -1.68 -13.92 17.66
N PRO A 304 -0.84 -13.05 18.25
CA PRO A 304 -1.11 -11.62 18.26
C PRO A 304 -1.05 -11.07 16.83
N LEU A 305 -2.07 -10.29 16.49
CA LEU A 305 -2.24 -9.68 15.18
C LEU A 305 -1.93 -8.20 15.31
N LYS A 306 -0.87 -7.73 14.65
CA LYS A 306 -0.49 -6.31 14.66
C LYS A 306 -1.70 -5.46 14.25
N ASN A 307 -1.93 -4.35 14.96
CA ASN A 307 -3.08 -3.45 14.84
C ASN A 307 -4.41 -3.99 15.42
N LEU A 308 -4.61 -5.29 15.60
CA LEU A 308 -5.79 -5.83 16.31
C LEU A 308 -5.59 -5.94 17.82
N THR A 309 -4.34 -6.01 18.26
CA THR A 309 -3.94 -6.21 19.66
C THR A 309 -3.62 -4.93 20.44
N ASP A 310 -3.53 -3.76 19.79
CA ASP A 310 -3.12 -2.52 20.46
C ASP A 310 -4.17 -1.95 21.43
N ASP A 311 -5.39 -2.48 21.44
CA ASP A 311 -6.38 -2.24 22.48
C ASP A 311 -6.60 -3.50 23.34
N MET A 312 -5.76 -3.64 24.35
CA MET A 312 -5.80 -4.72 25.35
C MET A 312 -7.01 -4.64 26.31
N ALA A 313 -7.86 -3.60 26.23
CA ALA A 313 -8.81 -3.33 27.31
C ALA A 313 -10.30 -3.60 27.05
N LYS A 314 -10.91 -3.36 25.87
CA LYS A 314 -12.38 -3.61 25.68
C LYS A 314 -12.96 -3.42 24.26
N LYS A 315 -12.31 -2.69 23.34
CA LYS A 315 -12.81 -2.40 21.98
C LYS A 315 -11.64 -2.41 21.01
N SER A 316 -11.75 -3.06 19.85
CA SER A 316 -10.75 -2.90 18.79
C SER A 316 -11.24 -1.80 17.86
N ASN A 317 -10.56 -0.64 17.90
CA ASN A 317 -10.88 0.50 17.05
C ASN A 317 -10.84 0.16 15.54
N TYR A 318 -10.05 -0.84 15.15
CA TYR A 318 -9.98 -1.33 13.76
C TYR A 318 -11.20 -2.16 13.35
N ILE A 319 -11.70 -3.04 14.23
CA ILE A 319 -12.98 -3.73 13.98
C ILE A 319 -14.11 -2.69 13.89
N GLY A 320 -14.10 -1.69 14.77
CA GLY A 320 -15.05 -0.58 14.72
C GLY A 320 -15.03 0.16 13.39
N THR A 321 -13.85 0.56 12.93
CA THR A 321 -13.66 1.25 11.65
C THR A 321 -14.12 0.39 10.47
N CYS A 322 -13.76 -0.91 10.46
CA CYS A 322 -14.21 -1.84 9.44
C CYS A 322 -15.75 -1.95 9.37
N LEU A 323 -16.40 -2.05 10.53
CA LEU A 323 -17.86 -2.13 10.60
C LEU A 323 -18.51 -0.82 10.13
N LEU A 324 -17.89 0.33 10.39
CA LEU A 324 -18.34 1.63 9.88
C LEU A 324 -18.24 1.68 8.35
N ILE A 325 -17.12 1.25 7.76
CA ILE A 325 -16.94 1.19 6.31
C ILE A 325 -17.99 0.27 5.67
N LEU A 326 -18.18 -0.93 6.23
CA LEU A 326 -19.18 -1.89 5.74
C LEU A 326 -20.60 -1.33 5.81
N GLU A 327 -20.93 -0.56 6.84
CA GLU A 327 -22.27 -0.01 7.07
C GLU A 327 -22.54 1.26 6.28
N ARG A 328 -21.60 2.21 6.28
CA ARG A 328 -21.82 3.59 5.82
C ARG A 328 -21.19 3.94 4.49
N GLU A 329 -20.10 3.28 4.12
CA GLU A 329 -19.43 3.55 2.84
C GLU A 329 -19.88 2.52 1.80
N ILE A 330 -19.93 1.24 2.18
CA ILE A 330 -20.27 0.15 1.25
C ILE A 330 -21.77 -0.18 1.30
N GLY A 331 -22.42 -0.04 2.47
CA GLY A 331 -23.80 -0.48 2.66
C GLY A 331 -23.98 -2.01 2.63
N ALA A 332 -22.92 -2.77 2.86
CA ALA A 332 -22.95 -4.24 2.92
C ALA A 332 -23.73 -4.75 4.15
N ILE A 333 -23.76 -3.96 5.23
CA ILE A 333 -24.47 -4.30 6.46
C ILE A 333 -25.33 -3.12 6.94
N THR A 334 -26.34 -3.42 7.73
CA THR A 334 -27.04 -2.45 8.59
C THR A 334 -26.98 -2.92 10.03
N SER A 335 -26.86 -2.02 11.00
CA SER A 335 -26.80 -2.39 12.41
C SER A 335 -27.89 -1.75 13.26
N THR A 336 -28.45 -2.53 14.18
CA THR A 336 -29.36 -2.06 15.24
C THR A 336 -28.84 -2.53 16.60
N LYS A 337 -29.26 -1.87 17.68
CA LYS A 337 -28.94 -2.33 19.04
C LYS A 337 -30.08 -3.21 19.56
N VAL A 338 -29.76 -4.43 19.95
CA VAL A 338 -30.68 -5.38 20.57
C VAL A 338 -30.06 -5.86 21.89
N ALA A 339 -30.73 -5.58 23.01
CA ALA A 339 -30.28 -5.98 24.35
C ALA A 339 -28.79 -5.65 24.66
N GLY A 340 -28.32 -4.47 24.24
CA GLY A 340 -26.94 -4.02 24.46
C GLY A 340 -25.89 -4.62 23.50
N LYS A 341 -26.26 -5.55 22.62
CA LYS A 341 -25.44 -6.05 21.51
C LYS A 341 -25.82 -5.35 20.20
N LYS A 342 -24.88 -5.28 19.25
CA LYS A 342 -25.23 -4.91 17.88
C LYS A 342 -25.75 -6.15 17.15
N HIS A 343 -26.88 -5.99 16.50
CA HIS A 343 -27.45 -6.92 15.55
C HIS A 343 -27.16 -6.38 14.16
N TYR A 344 -26.50 -7.18 13.33
CA TYR A 344 -26.14 -6.82 11.96
C TYR A 344 -26.96 -7.61 10.97
N VAL A 345 -27.53 -6.90 10.00
CA VAL A 345 -28.22 -7.51 8.85
C VAL A 345 -27.35 -7.30 7.62
N PHE A 346 -26.95 -8.39 6.95
CA PHE A 346 -26.18 -8.31 5.70
C PHE A 346 -27.13 -8.06 4.53
N ASN A 347 -26.89 -6.96 3.82
CA ASN A 347 -27.55 -6.65 2.55
C ASN A 347 -26.93 -7.47 1.42
N PHE A 348 -25.61 -7.65 1.45
CA PHE A 348 -24.82 -8.49 0.55
C PHE A 348 -23.50 -8.91 1.21
N LEU A 349 -22.84 -9.94 0.67
CA LEU A 349 -21.55 -10.43 1.21
C LEU A 349 -20.36 -9.86 0.42
N PRO A 350 -19.47 -9.09 1.05
CA PRO A 350 -18.27 -8.58 0.40
C PRO A 350 -17.12 -9.62 0.47
N LEU A 351 -17.38 -10.89 0.09
CA LEU A 351 -16.46 -12.02 0.31
C LEU A 351 -15.98 -12.75 -0.95
N LYS A 352 -16.59 -12.54 -2.12
CA LYS A 352 -15.88 -12.90 -3.35
C LYS A 352 -14.69 -11.95 -3.42
N GLU A 353 -13.48 -12.47 -3.68
CA GLU A 353 -12.26 -11.69 -3.99
C GLU A 353 -12.70 -10.32 -4.45
N LEU A 354 -12.43 -9.25 -3.68
CA LEU A 354 -13.21 -8.00 -3.69
C LEU A 354 -13.42 -7.37 -5.09
N SER A 355 -12.84 -7.91 -6.17
CA SER A 355 -13.17 -7.71 -7.58
C SER A 355 -14.64 -7.36 -7.83
N MET A 356 -14.88 -6.05 -7.84
CA MET A 356 -15.84 -5.33 -8.65
C MET A 356 -17.18 -6.03 -8.89
N THR A 357 -17.90 -6.39 -7.82
CA THR A 357 -19.32 -6.68 -7.99
C THR A 357 -20.06 -5.36 -8.20
N ASP A 358 -21.03 -5.35 -9.11
CA ASP A 358 -21.94 -4.21 -9.30
C ASP A 358 -22.61 -3.82 -7.97
N GLU A 359 -22.77 -4.76 -7.06
CA GLU A 359 -23.30 -4.57 -5.70
C GLU A 359 -22.43 -3.64 -4.84
N ILE A 360 -21.09 -3.75 -4.90
CA ILE A 360 -20.20 -2.84 -4.17
C ILE A 360 -20.26 -1.44 -4.79
N ASN A 361 -20.21 -1.34 -6.12
CA ASN A 361 -20.29 -0.05 -6.81
C ASN A 361 -21.61 0.66 -6.51
N ASP A 362 -22.72 -0.06 -6.61
CA ASP A 362 -24.05 0.45 -6.31
C ASP A 362 -24.20 0.76 -4.82
N GLY A 363 -23.62 -0.06 -3.95
CA GLY A 363 -23.57 0.15 -2.51
C GLY A 363 -22.89 1.48 -2.17
N ILE A 364 -21.68 1.70 -2.69
CA ILE A 364 -20.93 2.95 -2.50
C ILE A 364 -21.71 4.14 -3.04
N TYR A 365 -22.23 4.03 -4.27
CA TYR A 365 -22.97 5.10 -4.90
C TYR A 365 -24.23 5.50 -4.12
N LYS A 366 -25.00 4.53 -3.63
CA LYS A 366 -26.22 4.77 -2.84
C LYS A 366 -25.92 5.37 -1.46
N ASN A 367 -24.74 5.08 -0.91
CA ASN A 367 -24.34 5.53 0.42
C ASN A 367 -23.45 6.77 0.42
N ILE A 368 -23.22 7.41 -0.74
CA ILE A 368 -22.49 8.69 -0.81
C ILE A 368 -23.09 9.69 0.20
N PRO A 369 -22.32 10.12 1.22
CA PRO A 369 -22.86 10.96 2.28
C PRO A 369 -23.33 12.33 1.80
N ALA A 370 -24.41 12.84 2.39
CA ALA A 370 -24.95 14.16 2.06
C ALA A 370 -23.91 15.29 2.29
N CYS A 371 -23.05 15.15 3.31
CA CYS A 371 -21.96 16.09 3.58
C CYS A 371 -21.01 16.23 2.39
N LEU A 372 -20.63 15.11 1.78
CA LEU A 372 -19.77 15.10 0.60
C LEU A 372 -20.50 15.69 -0.61
N LYS A 373 -21.79 15.36 -0.81
CA LYS A 373 -22.59 15.94 -1.90
C LYS A 373 -22.68 17.46 -1.80
N ASN A 374 -22.95 17.97 -0.61
CA ASN A 374 -23.02 19.40 -0.34
C ASN A 374 -21.67 20.08 -0.59
N TYR A 375 -20.57 19.45 -0.15
CA TYR A 375 -19.23 19.97 -0.35
C TYR A 375 -18.85 20.07 -1.82
N MET A 376 -19.02 18.98 -2.57
CA MET A 376 -18.70 18.94 -3.99
C MET A 376 -19.57 19.90 -4.81
N SER A 377 -20.86 20.04 -4.43
CA SER A 377 -21.75 21.03 -5.03
C SER A 377 -21.30 22.47 -4.75
N ALA A 378 -20.83 22.76 -3.54
CA ALA A 378 -20.34 24.09 -3.18
C ALA A 378 -19.06 24.48 -3.95
N LEU A 379 -18.22 23.48 -4.26
CA LEU A 379 -17.05 23.64 -5.12
C LEU A 379 -17.39 23.68 -6.62
N GLY A 380 -18.64 23.41 -7.01
CA GLY A 380 -19.08 23.41 -8.40
C GLY A 380 -18.66 22.18 -9.21
N TYR A 381 -18.18 21.11 -8.57
CA TYR A 381 -17.83 19.86 -9.25
C TYR A 381 -19.10 19.10 -9.68
N LYS A 382 -19.09 18.62 -10.93
CA LYS A 382 -20.16 17.80 -11.52
C LYS A 382 -19.63 16.42 -11.87
N ASP A 383 -20.54 15.45 -11.95
CA ASP A 383 -20.26 14.08 -12.37
C ASP A 383 -19.15 13.37 -11.57
N TRP A 384 -18.90 13.77 -10.32
CA TRP A 384 -17.78 13.23 -9.52
C TRP A 384 -18.12 11.90 -8.82
N GLU A 385 -19.38 11.49 -8.82
CA GLU A 385 -19.88 10.35 -8.04
C GLU A 385 -19.53 8.98 -8.66
N ARG A 386 -19.83 8.78 -9.95
CA ARG A 386 -19.79 7.49 -10.68
C ARG A 386 -18.72 7.43 -11.75
#